data_AF-A0A917PUZ2-F1
#
_entry.id   AF-A0A917PUZ2-F1
#
_cell.length_a   1.000
_cell.length_b   1.000
_cell.length_c   1.000
_cell.angle_alpha   90.00
_cell.angle_beta   90.00
_cell.angle_gamma   90.00
#
_symmetry.space_group_name_H-M   'P 1'
#
loop_
_entity.id
_entity.type
_entity.pdbx_description
1 polymer ?
#
loop_
_entity_poly.entity_id
_entity_poly.type
_entity_poly.pdbx_seq_one_letter_code
_entity_poly.pdbx_strand_id
1 'polypeptide(L)'
;MPNAAGGTATEPLFPTRTGRHLSRDAIEHRISRYRDLAAQVCPSMKTKHITMHTLRHSAAMRLLEAGVDVTVIALWLGHEQPATTANIYLHADMTQKEQAIARVAPPGTTPGRYQPPDPLLAFLEAL
;
A
#
# COMPACT_ATOMS: atom_id res chain seq x y z
N MET A 1 33.58 5.05 19.83
CA MET A 1 33.69 6.24 18.96
C MET A 1 33.16 5.87 17.58
N PRO A 2 32.04 6.41 17.10
CA PRO A 2 31.52 6.06 15.77
C PRO A 2 32.29 6.87 14.72
N ASN A 3 32.93 6.17 13.78
CA ASN A 3 33.61 6.80 12.66
C ASN A 3 32.56 7.25 11.64
N ALA A 4 32.37 8.56 11.51
CA ALA A 4 31.68 9.17 10.39
C ALA A 4 32.59 9.07 9.17
N ALA A 5 32.53 7.95 8.45
CA ALA A 5 33.18 7.81 7.16
C ALA A 5 32.13 8.04 6.07
N GLY A 6 32.38 9.03 5.21
CA GLY A 6 31.60 9.26 4.00
C GLY A 6 31.65 8.01 3.13
N GLY A 7 30.48 7.47 2.79
CA GLY A 7 30.36 6.19 2.10
C GLY A 7 31.04 6.22 0.74
N THR A 8 31.96 5.29 0.53
CA THR A 8 32.43 4.93 -0.82
C THR A 8 31.30 4.26 -1.59
N ALA A 9 31.28 4.34 -2.93
CA ALA A 9 30.20 3.80 -3.77
C ALA A 9 29.91 2.28 -3.59
N THR A 10 30.82 1.56 -2.91
CA THR A 10 30.74 0.13 -2.63
C THR A 10 30.22 -0.22 -1.23
N GLU A 11 30.01 0.77 -0.35
CA GLU A 11 29.52 0.49 1.00
C GLU A 11 27.99 0.37 1.03
N PRO A 12 27.45 -0.62 1.77
CA PRO A 12 26.00 -0.75 1.91
C PRO A 12 25.42 0.44 2.67
N LEU A 13 24.38 1.07 2.12
CA LEU A 13 23.62 2.14 2.80
C LEU A 13 23.06 1.67 4.15
N PHE A 14 22.68 0.39 4.25
CA PHE A 14 22.23 -0.25 5.47
C PHE A 14 23.17 -1.40 5.86
N PRO A 15 24.27 -1.13 6.58
CA PRO A 15 25.18 -2.15 7.02
C PRO A 15 24.62 -2.92 8.24
N THR A 16 25.01 -4.18 8.36
CA THR A 16 24.91 -4.92 9.62
C THR A 16 25.99 -4.45 10.61
N ARG A 17 25.95 -4.94 11.85
CA ARG A 17 26.98 -4.64 12.86
C ARG A 17 28.41 -5.00 12.42
N THR A 18 28.56 -5.92 11.47
CA THR A 18 29.84 -6.35 10.90
C THR A 18 30.20 -5.63 9.60
N GLY A 19 29.46 -4.59 9.20
CA GLY A 19 29.70 -3.80 7.98
C GLY A 19 29.21 -4.45 6.69
N ARG A 20 28.61 -5.64 6.74
CA ARG A 20 28.09 -6.35 5.56
C ARG A 20 26.69 -5.87 5.17
N HIS A 21 26.26 -6.17 3.94
CA HIS A 21 24.89 -5.96 3.49
C HIS A 21 23.87 -6.61 4.43
N LEU A 22 22.77 -5.91 4.69
CA LEU A 22 21.65 -6.44 5.44
C LEU A 22 20.85 -7.42 4.55
N SER A 23 20.71 -8.67 4.99
CA SER A 23 19.92 -9.68 4.27
C SER A 23 18.42 -9.51 4.51
N ARG A 24 17.60 -10.10 3.63
CA ARG A 24 16.13 -10.17 3.79
C ARG A 24 15.74 -10.78 5.14
N ASP A 25 16.35 -11.89 5.52
CA ASP A 25 16.05 -12.56 6.78
C ASP A 25 16.41 -11.72 8.01
N ALA A 26 17.50 -10.96 7.92
CA ALA A 26 17.87 -10.02 8.99
C ALA A 26 16.85 -8.89 9.15
N ILE A 27 16.24 -8.44 8.03
CA ILE A 27 15.15 -7.47 8.04
C ILE A 27 13.89 -8.09 8.67
N GLU A 28 13.47 -9.27 8.21
CA GLU A 28 12.28 -9.96 8.74
C GLU A 28 12.41 -10.28 10.24
N HIS A 29 13.61 -10.68 10.69
CA HIS A 29 13.89 -10.86 12.11
C HIS A 29 13.78 -9.54 12.90
N ARG A 30 14.26 -8.43 12.32
CA ARG A 30 14.16 -7.11 12.95
C ARG A 30 12.70 -6.61 13.01
N ILE A 31 11.90 -6.88 11.99
CA ILE A 31 10.45 -6.60 11.99
C ILE A 31 9.75 -7.41 13.08
N SER A 32 10.03 -8.70 13.19
CA SER A 32 9.46 -9.57 14.22
C SER A 32 9.73 -9.05 15.63
N ARG A 33 10.97 -8.62 15.88
CA ARG A 33 11.34 -7.98 17.16
C ARG A 33 10.51 -6.73 17.45
N TYR A 34 10.34 -5.84 16.47
CA TYR A 34 9.56 -4.62 16.67
C TYR A 34 8.06 -4.88 16.80
N ARG A 35 7.51 -5.90 16.14
CA ARG A 35 6.15 -6.39 16.40
C ARG A 35 5.99 -6.79 17.86
N ASP A 36 6.92 -7.58 18.39
CA ASP A 36 6.83 -8.08 19.77
C ASP A 36 6.95 -6.95 20.81
N LEU A 37 7.78 -5.94 20.53
CA LEU A 37 7.84 -4.71 21.33
C LEU A 37 6.52 -3.92 21.25
N ALA A 38 5.99 -3.71 20.05
CA ALA A 38 4.72 -3.00 19.85
C ALA A 38 3.55 -3.72 20.53
N ALA A 39 3.59 -5.06 20.58
CA ALA A 39 2.59 -5.90 21.25
C ALA A 39 2.50 -5.69 22.77
N GLN A 40 3.52 -5.09 23.40
CA GLN A 40 3.49 -4.74 24.81
C GLN A 40 2.55 -3.56 25.09
N VAL A 41 2.43 -2.63 24.14
CA VAL A 41 1.57 -1.43 24.25
C VAL A 41 0.25 -1.61 23.51
N CYS A 42 0.24 -2.41 22.44
CA CYS A 42 -0.93 -2.67 21.61
C CYS A 42 -1.15 -4.19 21.49
N PRO A 43 -1.97 -4.81 22.35
CA PRO A 43 -2.15 -6.27 22.38
C PRO A 43 -2.63 -6.88 21.06
N SER A 44 -3.37 -6.11 20.24
CA SER A 44 -3.84 -6.55 18.91
C SER A 44 -2.70 -6.80 17.91
N MET A 45 -1.48 -6.34 18.19
CA MET A 45 -0.30 -6.62 17.35
C MET A 45 0.17 -8.07 17.45
N LYS A 46 -0.17 -8.79 18.52
CA LYS A 46 0.25 -10.20 18.72
C LYS A 46 -0.27 -11.15 17.65
N THR A 47 -1.46 -10.85 17.12
CA THR A 47 -2.14 -11.71 16.13
C THR A 47 -1.87 -11.28 14.68
N LYS A 48 -1.17 -10.15 14.48
CA LYS A 48 -0.90 -9.61 13.15
C LYS A 48 0.36 -10.22 12.53
N HIS A 49 0.23 -10.69 11.29
CA HIS A 49 1.36 -11.12 10.48
C HIS A 49 1.97 -9.92 9.73
N ILE A 50 3.09 -9.40 10.26
CA ILE A 50 3.77 -8.21 9.73
C ILE A 50 5.05 -8.65 9.02
N THR A 51 5.15 -8.31 7.73
CA THR A 51 6.30 -8.59 6.85
C THR A 51 6.67 -7.31 6.09
N MET A 52 7.78 -7.35 5.33
CA MET A 52 8.11 -6.26 4.40
C MET A 52 6.98 -5.96 3.40
N HIS A 53 6.29 -6.99 2.90
CA HIS A 53 5.15 -6.80 1.99
C HIS A 53 3.96 -6.15 2.70
N THR A 54 3.68 -6.52 3.95
CA THR A 54 2.62 -5.87 4.75
C THR A 54 2.91 -4.37 4.92
N LEU A 55 4.14 -4.01 5.26
CA LEU A 55 4.55 -2.61 5.44
C LEU A 55 4.45 -1.82 4.14
N ARG A 56 4.88 -2.41 3.01
CA ARG A 56 4.75 -1.80 1.67
C ARG A 56 3.28 -1.55 1.32
N HIS A 57 2.41 -2.53 1.55
CA HIS A 57 0.98 -2.38 1.28
C HIS A 57 0.36 -1.28 2.15
N SER A 58 0.68 -1.25 3.45
CA SER A 58 0.21 -0.18 4.34
C SER A 58 0.68 1.21 3.91
N ALA A 59 1.93 1.34 3.44
CA ALA A 59 2.43 2.61 2.90
C ALA A 59 1.64 3.06 1.66
N ALA A 60 1.36 2.13 0.75
CA ALA A 60 0.56 2.41 -0.44
C ALA A 60 -0.87 2.83 -0.11
N MET A 61 -1.53 2.11 0.80
CA MET A 61 -2.89 2.46 1.22
C MET A 61 -2.96 3.84 1.87
N ARG A 62 -1.96 4.22 2.66
CA ARG A 62 -1.88 5.57 3.24
C ARG A 62 -1.69 6.66 2.19
N LEU A 63 -0.94 6.39 1.11
CA LEU A 63 -0.81 7.32 0.00
C LEU A 63 -2.13 7.44 -0.78
N LEU A 64 -2.84 6.32 -0.96
CA LEU A 64 -4.14 6.29 -1.62
C LEU A 64 -5.18 7.09 -0.82
N GLU A 65 -5.26 6.87 0.49
CA GLU A 65 -6.13 7.62 1.42
C GLU A 65 -5.81 9.12 1.43
N ALA A 66 -4.55 9.50 1.19
CA ALA A 66 -4.14 10.89 1.05
C ALA A 66 -4.48 11.50 -0.33
N GLY A 67 -5.15 10.76 -1.21
CA GLY A 67 -5.56 11.21 -2.54
C GLY A 67 -4.45 11.18 -3.60
N VAL A 68 -3.35 10.47 -3.33
CA VAL A 68 -2.29 10.28 -4.34
C VAL A 68 -2.80 9.30 -5.40
N ASP A 69 -2.64 9.67 -6.66
CA ASP A 69 -3.08 8.86 -7.79
C ASP A 69 -2.39 7.48 -7.79
N VAL A 70 -3.17 6.44 -8.06
CA VAL A 70 -2.73 5.03 -8.05
C VAL A 70 -1.54 4.79 -8.98
N THR A 71 -1.48 5.47 -10.13
CA THR A 71 -0.36 5.34 -11.08
C THR A 71 0.92 5.92 -10.52
N VAL A 72 0.83 7.02 -9.75
CA VAL A 72 1.96 7.63 -9.04
C VAL A 72 2.45 6.72 -7.93
N ILE A 73 1.54 6.13 -7.15
CA ILE A 73 1.89 5.17 -6.09
C ILE A 73 2.60 3.95 -6.68
N ALA A 74 2.07 3.40 -7.78
CA ALA A 74 2.68 2.26 -8.46
C ALA A 74 4.08 2.57 -8.98
N LEU A 75 4.29 3.76 -9.55
CA LEU A 75 5.59 4.24 -10.00
C LEU A 75 6.58 4.37 -8.82
N TRP A 76 6.16 4.97 -7.71
CA TRP A 76 7.00 5.20 -6.53
C TRP A 76 7.42 3.92 -5.84
N LEU A 77 6.52 2.94 -5.76
CA LEU A 77 6.81 1.68 -5.09
C LEU A 77 7.55 0.72 -6.04
N GLY A 78 7.48 0.89 -7.36
CA GLY A 78 8.21 0.09 -8.35
C GLY A 78 7.37 -1.04 -8.95
N HIS A 79 7.67 -1.36 -10.21
CA HIS A 79 6.90 -2.19 -11.15
C HIS A 79 6.86 -3.71 -10.88
N GLU A 80 6.88 -4.17 -9.62
CA GLU A 80 6.63 -5.60 -9.36
C GLU A 80 5.12 -5.86 -9.27
N GLN A 81 4.60 -6.42 -10.38
CA GLN A 81 3.21 -6.75 -10.73
C GLN A 81 2.21 -5.57 -10.75
N PRO A 82 2.34 -4.62 -11.70
CA PRO A 82 1.35 -3.58 -11.95
C PRO A 82 -0.06 -4.14 -12.15
N ALA A 83 -0.20 -5.31 -12.79
CA ALA A 83 -1.50 -5.93 -13.06
C ALA A 83 -2.24 -6.38 -11.79
N THR A 84 -1.53 -6.86 -10.77
CA THR A 84 -2.14 -7.31 -9.50
C THR A 84 -2.33 -6.12 -8.56
N THR A 85 -1.34 -5.23 -8.47
CA THR A 85 -1.35 -4.11 -7.52
C THR A 85 -2.28 -2.96 -7.99
N ALA A 86 -2.29 -2.64 -9.29
CA ALA A 86 -3.23 -1.66 -9.83
C ALA A 86 -4.68 -2.16 -9.73
N ASN A 87 -4.95 -3.45 -9.95
CA ASN A 87 -6.30 -4.00 -9.74
C ASN A 87 -6.74 -3.88 -8.28
N ILE A 88 -5.86 -4.17 -7.32
CA ILE A 88 -6.15 -4.02 -5.88
C ILE A 88 -6.43 -2.55 -5.53
N TYR A 89 -5.60 -1.61 -5.99
CA TYR A 89 -5.79 -0.18 -5.67
C TYR A 89 -6.97 0.45 -6.40
N LEU A 90 -7.21 0.08 -7.67
CA LEU A 90 -8.37 0.52 -8.43
C LEU A 90 -9.67 0.00 -7.79
N HIS A 91 -9.69 -1.23 -7.27
CA HIS A 91 -10.87 -1.73 -6.54
C HIS A 91 -11.00 -1.13 -5.15
N ALA A 92 -9.90 -0.76 -4.49
CA ALA A 92 -9.91 -0.22 -3.14
C ALA A 92 -10.49 1.21 -3.07
N ASP A 93 -10.42 2.00 -4.15
CA ASP A 93 -10.96 3.36 -4.15
C ASP A 93 -11.97 3.62 -5.28
N MET A 94 -13.23 3.24 -5.01
CA MET A 94 -14.37 3.60 -5.85
C MET A 94 -14.66 5.11 -5.84
N THR A 95 -14.24 5.85 -4.81
CA THR A 95 -14.52 7.27 -4.69
C THR A 95 -13.65 8.11 -5.63
N GLN A 96 -12.38 7.74 -5.81
CA GLN A 96 -11.50 8.35 -6.81
C GLN A 96 -11.98 8.08 -8.24
N LYS A 97 -12.49 6.87 -8.51
CA LYS A 97 -13.10 6.53 -9.81
C LYS A 97 -14.33 7.40 -10.09
N GLU A 98 -15.23 7.53 -9.11
CA GLU A 98 -16.41 8.38 -9.22
C GLU A 98 -16.03 9.85 -9.46
N GLN A 99 -15.01 10.37 -8.76
CA GLN A 99 -14.50 11.73 -8.97
C GLN A 99 -13.85 11.92 -10.34
N ALA A 100 -13.08 10.96 -10.83
CA ALA A 100 -12.45 11.02 -12.14
C ALA A 100 -13.53 11.04 -13.25
N ILE A 101 -14.55 10.20 -13.15
CA ILE A 101 -15.69 10.20 -14.09
C ILE A 101 -16.45 11.53 -14.03
N ALA A 102 -16.70 12.06 -12.82
CA ALA A 102 -17.39 13.34 -12.65
C ALA A 102 -16.65 14.51 -13.32
N ARG A 103 -15.31 14.49 -13.38
CA ARG A 103 -14.50 15.53 -14.04
C ARG A 103 -14.60 15.53 -15.57
N VAL A 104 -15.00 14.41 -16.17
CA VAL A 104 -15.13 14.25 -17.64
C VAL A 104 -16.60 14.15 -18.06
N ALA A 105 -17.53 14.38 -17.13
CA ALA A 105 -18.96 14.37 -17.42
C ALA A 105 -19.31 15.45 -18.47
N PRO A 106 -20.00 15.11 -19.57
CA PRO A 106 -20.42 16.09 -20.57
C PRO A 106 -21.27 17.20 -19.94
N PRO A 107 -21.11 18.47 -20.37
CA PRO A 107 -21.98 19.54 -19.90
C PRO A 107 -23.44 19.22 -20.27
N GLY A 108 -24.30 19.07 -19.26
CA GLY A 108 -25.70 18.70 -19.40
C GLY A 108 -26.09 17.35 -18.79
N THR A 109 -25.16 16.57 -18.24
CA THR A 109 -25.48 15.37 -17.46
C THR A 109 -25.55 15.70 -15.97
N THR A 110 -26.58 15.20 -15.28
CA THR A 110 -26.68 15.31 -13.82
C THR A 110 -25.72 14.30 -13.19
N PRO A 111 -24.70 14.73 -12.42
CA PRO A 111 -23.84 13.80 -11.70
C PRO A 111 -24.68 13.02 -10.68
N GLY A 112 -24.59 11.70 -10.70
CA GLY A 112 -25.37 10.85 -9.79
C GLY A 112 -24.85 9.42 -9.79
N ARG A 113 -24.99 8.75 -8.64
CA ARG A 113 -24.71 7.31 -8.55
C ARG A 113 -25.88 6.57 -9.19
N TYR A 114 -25.59 5.68 -10.14
CA TYR A 114 -26.64 4.84 -10.73
C TYR A 114 -27.31 4.01 -9.63
N GLN A 115 -28.62 4.20 -9.47
CA GLN A 115 -29.46 3.34 -8.64
C GLN A 115 -30.15 2.33 -9.56
N PRO A 116 -29.77 1.05 -9.50
CA PRO A 116 -30.45 0.03 -10.29
C PRO A 116 -31.92 -0.05 -9.85
N PRO A 117 -32.85 -0.21 -10.80
CA PRO A 117 -34.26 -0.39 -10.48
C PRO A 117 -34.48 -1.75 -9.81
N ASP A 118 -35.47 -1.82 -8.91
CA ASP A 118 -35.79 -3.01 -8.08
C ASP A 118 -35.82 -4.36 -8.84
N PRO A 119 -36.37 -4.46 -10.07
CA PRO A 119 -36.39 -5.73 -10.81
C PRO A 119 -34.99 -6.23 -11.20
N LEU A 120 -34.06 -5.30 -11.43
CA LEU A 120 -32.69 -5.60 -11.84
C LEU A 120 -31.84 -6.03 -10.62
N LEU A 121 -32.09 -5.40 -9.46
CA LEU A 121 -31.52 -5.83 -8.17
C LEU A 121 -32.00 -7.25 -7.82
N ALA A 122 -33.31 -7.51 -7.89
CA ALA A 122 -33.90 -8.81 -7.59
C ALA A 122 -33.37 -9.93 -8.51
N PHE A 123 -33.10 -9.64 -9.77
CA PHE A 123 -32.50 -10.58 -10.70
C PHE A 123 -31.05 -10.94 -10.35
N LEU A 124 -30.24 -9.95 -9.95
CA LEU A 124 -28.83 -10.16 -9.61
C LEU A 124 -28.63 -10.85 -8.25
N GLU A 125 -29.53 -10.65 -7.29
CA GLU A 125 -29.51 -11.35 -6.00
C GLU A 125 -29.93 -12.82 -6.11
N ALA A 126 -30.60 -13.20 -7.20
CA ALA A 126 -31.06 -14.56 -7.46
C ALA A 126 -30.05 -15.44 -8.24
N LEU A 127 -28.86 -14.91 -8.56
CA LEU A 127 -27.77 -15.61 -9.25
C LEU A 127 -26.77 -16.22 -8.26
#